data_AF-A0A483A125-F1
#
_entry.id   AF-A0A483A125-F1
#
_cell.length_a   1.000
_cell.length_b   1.000
_cell.length_c   1.000
_cell.angle_alpha   90.00
_cell.angle_beta   90.00
_cell.angle_gamma   90.00
#
_symmetry.space_group_name_H-M   'P 1'
#
loop_
_entity.id
_entity.type
_entity.pdbx_description
1 polymer ?
#
loop_
_entity_poly.entity_id
_entity_poly.type
_entity_poly.pdbx_seq_one_letter_code
_entity_poly.pdbx_strand_id
1 'polypeptide(L)'
;MQSLAINAAPCGYCRQFLYEITTAKTLNILLKKDEDQKSCAYTEKPLSYYLPDAFKPQNFDQKEKGLMEAEFHHLSIASKETLAQAALGGANASYAPYTKDYCGVSLLGLNNQIYTGCYAENVAYNPSMSPIESALAYMNMSLPAQANLNIIAASLVEVSNSISQKDVTEAVLSSVAPSINLEYISAK
;
A
#
# COMPACT_ATOMS: atom_id res chain seq x y z
N MET A 1 -7.56 -12.88 0.59
CA MET A 1 -7.31 -13.17 -0.84
C MET A 1 -6.90 -14.64 -0.96
N GLN A 2 -7.39 -15.41 -1.93
CA GLN A 2 -7.06 -16.87 -2.02
C GLN A 2 -5.99 -17.18 -3.07
N SER A 3 -6.04 -16.51 -4.23
CA SER A 3 -5.07 -16.72 -5.31
C SER A 3 -4.71 -15.41 -6.00
N LEU A 4 -3.52 -15.35 -6.60
CA LEU A 4 -3.03 -14.24 -7.41
C LEU A 4 -2.55 -14.77 -8.78
N ALA A 5 -3.21 -14.34 -9.84
CA ALA A 5 -2.85 -14.71 -11.22
C ALA A 5 -1.98 -13.62 -11.86
N ILE A 6 -0.80 -14.02 -12.32
CA ILE A 6 0.19 -13.12 -12.94
C ILE A 6 0.84 -13.80 -14.15
N ASN A 7 1.39 -12.99 -15.06
CA ASN A 7 1.97 -13.45 -16.32
C ASN A 7 3.42 -13.92 -16.18
N ALA A 8 4.10 -13.59 -15.09
CA ALA A 8 5.48 -13.98 -14.81
C ALA A 8 5.66 -14.29 -13.33
N ALA A 9 6.65 -15.11 -12.99
CA ALA A 9 6.96 -15.42 -11.60
C ALA A 9 7.25 -14.13 -10.80
N PRO A 10 6.74 -13.99 -9.56
CA PRO A 10 6.93 -12.77 -8.79
C PRO A 10 8.40 -12.61 -8.44
N CYS A 11 8.92 -11.38 -8.41
CA CYS A 11 10.29 -11.12 -7.96
C CYS A 11 10.42 -11.27 -6.43
N GLY A 12 11.65 -11.28 -5.91
CA GLY A 12 11.91 -11.43 -4.46
C GLY A 12 11.20 -10.36 -3.61
N TYR A 13 11.19 -9.12 -4.07
CA TYR A 13 10.50 -8.00 -3.42
C TYR A 13 9.00 -8.27 -3.24
N CYS A 14 8.32 -8.65 -4.33
CA CYS A 14 6.89 -8.97 -4.30
C CYS A 14 6.59 -10.20 -3.45
N ARG A 15 7.44 -11.24 -3.48
CA ARG A 15 7.26 -12.43 -2.65
C ARG A 15 7.30 -12.07 -1.17
N GLN A 16 8.25 -11.22 -0.75
CA GLN A 16 8.38 -10.78 0.63
C GLN A 16 7.23 -9.88 1.06
N PHE A 17 6.79 -8.95 0.20
CA PHE A 17 5.59 -8.13 0.47
C PHE A 17 4.33 -8.99 0.65
N LEU A 18 4.10 -9.94 -0.27
CA LEU A 18 2.96 -10.86 -0.20
C LEU A 18 2.99 -11.76 1.05
N TYR A 19 4.15 -11.91 1.68
CA TYR A 19 4.26 -12.70 2.91
C TYR A 19 3.66 -12.00 4.13
N GLU A 20 3.40 -10.69 4.04
CA GLU A 20 2.81 -9.87 5.09
C GLU A 20 1.29 -10.07 5.22
N ILE A 21 0.63 -10.50 4.15
CA ILE A 21 -0.84 -10.57 4.12
C ILE A 21 -1.36 -11.69 5.04
N THR A 22 -2.54 -11.48 5.64
CA THR A 22 -3.23 -12.47 6.50
C THR A 22 -3.34 -13.87 5.88
N THR A 23 -3.48 -13.95 4.55
CA THR A 23 -3.64 -15.20 3.80
C THR A 23 -2.34 -15.76 3.21
N ALA A 24 -1.15 -15.24 3.58
CA ALA A 24 0.12 -15.63 2.97
C ALA A 24 0.37 -17.15 2.97
N LYS A 25 0.00 -17.84 4.07
CA LYS A 25 0.17 -19.30 4.23
C LYS A 25 -0.68 -20.13 3.27
N THR A 26 -1.80 -19.58 2.79
CA THR A 26 -2.76 -20.26 1.92
C THR A 26 -2.83 -19.64 0.52
N LEU A 27 -2.03 -18.60 0.24
CA LEU A 27 -2.05 -17.90 -1.04
C LEU A 27 -1.45 -18.77 -2.14
N ASN A 28 -2.20 -18.97 -3.22
CA ASN A 28 -1.71 -19.61 -4.43
C ASN A 28 -1.35 -18.61 -5.52
N ILE A 29 -0.22 -18.82 -6.19
CA ILE A 29 0.19 -18.05 -7.37
C ILE A 29 -0.12 -18.87 -8.62
N LEU A 30 -0.87 -18.26 -9.53
CA LEU A 30 -1.28 -18.84 -10.81
C LEU A 30 -0.42 -18.22 -11.92
N LEU A 31 0.40 -19.03 -12.58
CA LEU A 31 1.19 -18.62 -13.75
C LEU A 31 0.70 -19.32 -15.01
N LYS A 32 0.61 -18.60 -16.12
CA LYS A 32 0.25 -19.21 -17.41
C LYS A 32 1.29 -20.26 -17.79
N LYS A 33 0.83 -21.43 -18.26
CA LYS A 33 1.66 -22.62 -18.50
C LYS A 33 2.41 -22.58 -19.83
N ASP A 34 1.80 -21.96 -20.85
CA ASP A 34 2.36 -21.81 -22.20
C ASP A 34 2.31 -20.35 -22.67
N GLU A 35 3.27 -19.96 -23.51
CA GLU A 35 3.22 -18.68 -24.25
C GLU A 35 2.08 -18.65 -25.28
N ASP A 36 1.56 -19.81 -25.66
CA ASP A 36 0.53 -19.94 -26.69
C ASP A 36 -0.79 -19.29 -26.24
N GLN A 37 -1.28 -18.31 -27.00
CA GLN A 37 -2.37 -17.41 -26.59
C GLN A 37 -3.74 -18.12 -26.47
N LYS A 38 -3.85 -19.35 -26.95
CA LYS A 38 -5.12 -20.11 -27.01
C LYS A 38 -5.36 -21.05 -25.82
N SER A 39 -4.34 -21.39 -25.03
CA SER A 39 -4.52 -22.26 -23.87
C SER A 39 -4.82 -21.44 -22.60
N CYS A 40 -5.93 -21.76 -21.93
CA CYS A 40 -6.27 -21.22 -20.60
C CYS A 40 -5.63 -22.04 -19.47
N ALA A 41 -4.47 -22.65 -19.72
CA ALA A 41 -3.80 -23.53 -18.77
C ALA A 41 -2.91 -22.72 -17.81
N TYR A 42 -3.08 -22.97 -16.51
CA TYR A 42 -2.27 -22.36 -15.46
C TYR A 42 -1.51 -23.42 -14.66
N THR A 43 -0.34 -23.04 -14.16
CA THR A 43 0.31 -23.71 -13.04
C THR A 43 -0.10 -23.01 -11.75
N GLU A 44 -0.43 -23.81 -10.74
CA GLU A 44 -0.78 -23.32 -9.41
C GLU A 44 0.27 -23.79 -8.42
N LYS A 45 0.86 -22.86 -7.69
CA LYS A 45 1.84 -23.15 -6.64
C LYS A 45 1.60 -22.24 -5.44
N PRO A 46 1.71 -22.74 -4.20
CA PRO A 46 1.58 -21.89 -3.02
C PRO A 46 2.71 -20.85 -2.97
N LEU A 47 2.50 -19.72 -2.29
CA LEU A 47 3.53 -18.69 -2.12
C LEU A 47 4.83 -19.25 -1.51
N SER A 48 4.71 -20.23 -0.60
CA SER A 48 5.85 -20.93 0.02
C SER A 48 6.74 -21.68 -0.97
N TYR A 49 6.23 -22.05 -2.16
CA TYR A 49 7.04 -22.61 -3.23
C TYR A 49 8.02 -21.56 -3.81
N TYR A 50 7.60 -20.31 -3.89
CA TYR A 50 8.42 -19.22 -4.43
C TYR A 50 9.33 -18.58 -3.38
N LEU A 51 8.98 -18.68 -2.10
CA LEU A 51 9.76 -18.16 -0.97
C LEU A 51 9.90 -19.24 0.12
N PRO A 52 10.74 -20.26 -0.10
CA PRO A 52 11.08 -21.22 0.96
C PRO A 52 11.83 -20.51 2.08
N ASP A 53 11.65 -20.99 3.32
CA ASP A 53 12.31 -20.45 4.52
C ASP A 53 12.18 -18.92 4.65
N ALA A 54 10.99 -18.41 4.34
CA ALA A 54 10.68 -16.99 4.32
C ALA A 54 11.12 -16.28 5.61
N PHE A 55 11.69 -15.09 5.43
CA PHE A 55 12.03 -14.21 6.55
C PHE A 55 10.75 -13.77 7.25
N LYS A 56 10.70 -14.02 8.55
CA LYS A 56 9.56 -13.74 9.45
C LYS A 56 10.05 -12.94 10.65
N PRO A 57 9.15 -12.21 11.32
CA PRO A 57 9.50 -11.61 12.61
C PRO A 57 9.85 -12.74 13.60
N GLN A 58 11.10 -12.81 14.08
CA GLN A 58 11.53 -13.91 14.95
C GLN A 58 10.99 -13.82 16.39
N ASN A 59 10.50 -12.65 16.83
CA ASN A 59 10.20 -12.37 18.24
C ASN A 59 8.95 -11.50 18.50
N PHE A 60 7.95 -11.50 17.61
CA PHE A 60 6.69 -10.80 17.90
C PHE A 60 5.69 -11.78 18.55
N ASP A 61 5.70 -11.84 19.89
CA ASP A 61 4.74 -12.57 20.73
C ASP A 61 3.29 -12.03 20.65
N GLN A 62 2.98 -11.15 19.71
CA GLN A 62 1.63 -10.65 19.49
C GLN A 62 0.95 -11.55 18.48
N LYS A 63 -0.28 -11.99 18.80
CA LYS A 63 -1.23 -12.61 17.85
C LYS A 63 -1.14 -11.85 16.53
N GLU A 64 -0.41 -12.40 15.55
CA GLU A 64 0.05 -11.67 14.38
C GLU A 64 -1.14 -11.29 13.53
N LYS A 65 -1.59 -10.04 13.69
CA LYS A 65 -2.49 -9.43 12.71
C LYS A 65 -1.67 -9.17 11.45
N GLY A 66 -2.11 -9.75 10.34
CA GLY A 66 -1.44 -9.58 9.06
C GLY A 66 -1.94 -8.35 8.32
N LEU A 67 -1.20 -7.94 7.29
CA LEU A 67 -1.69 -6.96 6.34
C LEU A 67 -3.04 -7.44 5.76
N MET A 68 -3.98 -6.50 5.56
CA MET A 68 -5.38 -6.73 5.17
C MET A 68 -6.35 -7.19 6.29
N GLU A 69 -5.90 -7.26 7.55
CA GLU A 69 -6.84 -7.32 8.68
C GLU A 69 -7.43 -5.93 8.95
N ALA A 70 -8.69 -5.86 9.40
CA ALA A 70 -9.31 -4.59 9.72
C ALA A 70 -8.65 -3.97 10.97
N GLU A 71 -8.12 -2.76 10.82
CA GLU A 71 -7.49 -1.99 11.88
C GLU A 71 -8.11 -0.60 11.97
N PHE A 72 -8.12 -0.06 13.19
CA PHE A 72 -8.49 1.32 13.45
C PHE A 72 -7.64 1.84 14.62
N HIS A 73 -6.70 2.73 14.32
CA HIS A 73 -5.70 3.20 15.30
C HIS A 73 -6.18 4.34 16.21
N HIS A 74 -7.47 4.70 16.14
CA HIS A 74 -8.09 5.75 16.96
C HIS A 74 -7.42 7.13 16.87
N LEU A 75 -6.75 7.41 15.76
CA LEU A 75 -6.07 8.67 15.48
C LEU A 75 -7.07 9.79 15.22
N SER A 76 -6.65 11.02 15.55
CA SER A 76 -7.45 12.23 15.36
C SER A 76 -6.64 13.41 14.86
N ILE A 77 -7.29 14.30 14.10
CA ILE A 77 -6.75 15.60 13.65
C ILE A 77 -7.77 16.71 13.90
N ALA A 78 -7.28 17.95 14.01
CA ALA A 78 -8.12 19.13 14.19
C ALA A 78 -8.85 19.55 12.90
N SER A 79 -8.18 19.44 11.75
CA SER A 79 -8.74 19.80 10.44
C SER A 79 -10.03 19.03 10.16
N LYS A 80 -11.04 19.71 9.63
CA LYS A 80 -12.32 19.10 9.20
C LYS A 80 -12.44 19.04 7.69
N GLU A 81 -11.39 19.40 6.97
CA GLU A 81 -11.38 19.35 5.51
C GLU A 81 -11.50 17.91 5.03
N THR A 82 -12.30 17.69 3.99
CA THR A 82 -12.62 16.36 3.47
C THR A 82 -11.36 15.60 3.05
N LEU A 83 -10.39 16.28 2.45
CA LEU A 83 -9.13 15.68 2.01
C LEU A 83 -8.30 15.21 3.20
N ALA A 84 -8.07 16.08 4.18
CA ALA A 84 -7.40 15.75 5.44
C ALA A 84 -8.08 14.59 6.19
N GLN A 85 -9.42 14.57 6.25
CA GLN A 85 -10.17 13.48 6.88
C GLN A 85 -10.06 12.15 6.12
N ALA A 86 -9.93 12.18 4.78
CA ALA A 86 -9.66 10.99 3.99
C ALA A 86 -8.26 10.44 4.26
N ALA A 87 -7.24 11.31 4.30
CA ALA A 87 -5.88 10.92 4.70
C ALA A 87 -5.84 10.34 6.13
N LEU A 88 -6.58 10.93 7.07
CA LEU A 88 -6.75 10.37 8.42
C LEU A 88 -7.38 8.96 8.39
N GLY A 89 -8.37 8.74 7.53
CA GLY A 89 -8.97 7.42 7.33
C GLY A 89 -7.93 6.39 6.87
N GLY A 90 -7.07 6.78 5.92
CA GLY A 90 -5.93 5.97 5.48
C GLY A 90 -4.92 5.68 6.60
N ALA A 91 -4.58 6.69 7.41
CA ALA A 91 -3.68 6.54 8.55
C ALA A 91 -4.25 5.58 9.60
N ASN A 92 -5.53 5.72 9.93
CA ASN A 92 -6.23 4.83 10.87
C ASN A 92 -6.32 3.38 10.39
N ALA A 93 -6.33 3.15 9.08
CA ALA A 93 -6.38 1.81 8.47
C ALA A 93 -5.00 1.28 8.04
N SER A 94 -3.92 2.01 8.32
CA SER A 94 -2.57 1.63 7.90
C SER A 94 -2.05 0.41 8.65
N TYR A 95 -1.10 -0.29 8.04
CA TYR A 95 -0.42 -1.43 8.63
C TYR A 95 1.03 -1.06 8.91
N ALA A 96 1.36 -0.77 10.17
CA ALA A 96 2.71 -0.39 10.58
C ALA A 96 3.12 -1.04 11.90
N PRO A 97 3.16 -2.37 12.02
CA PRO A 97 3.44 -3.03 13.29
C PRO A 97 4.88 -2.86 13.76
N TYR A 98 5.83 -2.50 12.89
CA TYR A 98 7.25 -2.48 13.18
C TYR A 98 7.69 -1.12 13.73
N THR A 99 7.36 -0.04 13.03
CA THR A 99 7.73 1.31 13.47
C THR A 99 6.62 2.01 14.24
N LYS A 100 5.36 1.59 14.06
CA LYS A 100 4.15 2.31 14.52
C LYS A 100 3.96 3.67 13.85
N ASP A 101 4.59 3.90 12.69
CA ASP A 101 4.41 5.11 11.88
C ASP A 101 3.11 5.05 11.06
N TYR A 102 1.98 5.12 11.75
CA TYR A 102 0.66 5.10 11.11
C TYR A 102 0.44 6.36 10.28
N CYS A 103 0.30 6.17 8.98
CA CYS A 103 0.17 7.28 8.04
C CYS A 103 -0.69 6.93 6.81
N GLY A 104 -1.25 7.98 6.22
CA GLY A 104 -2.13 7.89 5.07
C GLY A 104 -2.05 9.14 4.21
N VAL A 105 -2.22 8.96 2.91
CA VAL A 105 -2.21 10.02 1.91
C VAL A 105 -3.56 10.03 1.19
N SER A 106 -4.04 11.22 0.88
CA SER A 106 -5.21 11.39 0.03
C SER A 106 -4.89 12.37 -1.11
N LEU A 107 -5.38 12.04 -2.31
CA LEU A 107 -5.20 12.82 -3.52
C LEU A 107 -6.57 13.22 -4.07
N LEU A 108 -6.76 14.50 -4.37
CA LEU A 108 -7.95 14.99 -5.07
C LEU A 108 -7.66 15.06 -6.57
N GLY A 109 -8.42 14.32 -7.37
CA GLY A 109 -8.36 14.40 -8.84
C GLY A 109 -9.24 15.53 -9.40
N LEU A 110 -8.97 15.96 -10.63
CA LEU A 110 -9.77 16.94 -11.37
C LEU A 110 -11.24 16.51 -11.56
N ASN A 111 -11.51 15.21 -11.50
CA ASN A 111 -12.85 14.61 -11.51
C ASN A 111 -13.60 14.74 -10.16
N ASN A 112 -13.03 15.47 -9.19
CA ASN A 112 -13.57 15.66 -7.84
C ASN A 112 -13.67 14.34 -7.03
N GLN A 113 -12.86 13.34 -7.37
CA GLN A 113 -12.75 12.09 -6.62
C GLN A 113 -11.51 12.13 -5.71
N ILE A 114 -11.65 11.60 -4.49
CA ILE A 114 -10.55 11.43 -3.54
C ILE A 114 -10.03 10.00 -3.60
N TYR A 115 -8.73 9.85 -3.78
CA TYR A 115 -8.01 8.58 -3.77
C TYR A 115 -7.17 8.50 -2.50
N THR A 116 -7.51 7.56 -1.63
CA THR A 116 -6.82 7.38 -0.33
C THR A 116 -5.89 6.18 -0.40
N GLY A 117 -4.65 6.36 0.04
CA GLY A 117 -3.66 5.33 0.25
C GLY A 117 -3.29 5.22 1.71
N CYS A 118 -3.04 3.98 2.15
CA CYS A 118 -2.53 3.67 3.48
C CYS A 118 -1.10 3.16 3.40
N TYR A 119 -0.34 3.37 4.47
CA TYR A 119 0.97 2.77 4.62
C TYR A 119 0.85 1.27 4.90
N ALA A 120 1.71 0.48 4.25
CA ALA A 120 1.81 -0.95 4.49
C ALA A 120 3.27 -1.35 4.69
N GLU A 121 3.67 -1.42 5.95
CA GLU A 121 5.01 -1.88 6.32
C GLU A 121 5.21 -3.35 6.01
N ASN A 122 6.48 -3.70 5.84
CA ASN A 122 6.92 -5.07 5.70
C ASN A 122 8.03 -5.37 6.69
N VAL A 123 8.07 -6.60 7.20
CA VAL A 123 9.11 -7.07 8.13
C VAL A 123 10.53 -6.88 7.61
N ALA A 124 10.72 -6.93 6.29
CA ALA A 124 12.02 -6.75 5.66
C ALA A 124 12.36 -5.26 5.38
N TYR A 125 11.56 -4.33 5.89
CA TYR A 125 11.63 -2.88 5.73
C TYR A 125 11.54 -2.39 4.28
N ASN A 126 12.49 -2.73 3.42
CA ASN A 126 12.55 -2.28 2.03
C ASN A 126 11.28 -2.59 1.23
N PRO A 127 10.58 -3.74 1.41
CA PRO A 127 9.34 -4.00 0.70
C PRO A 127 8.12 -3.21 1.17
N SER A 128 8.25 -2.34 2.17
CA SER A 128 7.16 -1.51 2.64
C SER A 128 6.62 -0.62 1.50
N MET A 129 5.31 -0.49 1.42
CA MET A 129 4.63 0.32 0.41
C MET A 129 4.24 1.66 1.02
N SER A 130 4.73 2.75 0.44
CA SER A 130 4.46 4.11 0.92
C SER A 130 2.98 4.49 0.70
N PRO A 131 2.34 5.29 1.58
CA PRO A 131 0.95 5.70 1.39
C PRO A 131 0.71 6.48 0.09
N ILE A 132 1.70 7.25 -0.41
CA ILE A 132 1.58 7.94 -1.70
C ILE A 132 1.54 6.97 -2.88
N GLU A 133 2.34 5.88 -2.84
CA GLU A 133 2.32 4.83 -3.87
C GLU A 133 0.98 4.11 -3.87
N SER A 134 0.43 3.84 -2.68
CA SER A 134 -0.89 3.24 -2.48
C SER A 134 -2.01 4.13 -3.07
N ALA A 135 -1.96 5.44 -2.79
CA ALA A 135 -2.94 6.40 -3.30
C ALA A 135 -2.87 6.53 -4.83
N LEU A 136 -1.65 6.62 -5.39
CA LEU A 136 -1.43 6.68 -6.85
C LEU A 136 -1.85 5.38 -7.55
N ALA A 137 -1.59 4.23 -6.95
CA ALA A 137 -2.04 2.94 -7.48
C ALA A 137 -3.58 2.88 -7.53
N TYR A 138 -4.25 3.30 -6.45
CA TYR A 138 -5.71 3.36 -6.42
C TYR A 138 -6.27 4.34 -7.47
N MET A 139 -5.67 5.53 -7.60
CA MET A 139 -6.03 6.50 -8.63
C MET A 139 -5.87 5.92 -10.03
N ASN A 140 -4.72 5.33 -10.35
CA ASN A 140 -4.45 4.75 -11.66
C ASN A 140 -5.39 3.60 -12.01
N MET A 141 -5.77 2.76 -11.04
CA MET A 141 -6.77 1.69 -11.24
C MET A 141 -8.20 2.23 -11.46
N SER A 142 -8.48 3.46 -11.02
CA SER A 142 -9.80 4.09 -11.15
C SER A 142 -9.94 4.94 -12.41
N LEU A 143 -8.85 5.17 -13.14
CA LEU A 143 -8.82 5.98 -14.35
C LEU A 143 -8.76 5.11 -15.61
N PRO A 144 -9.18 5.64 -16.77
CA PRO A 144 -8.95 4.98 -18.05
C PRO A 144 -7.46 4.72 -18.28
N ALA A 145 -7.16 3.65 -19.04
CA ALA A 145 -5.79 3.34 -19.42
C ALA A 145 -5.10 4.56 -20.06
N GLN A 146 -3.88 4.87 -19.61
CA GLN A 146 -3.06 5.99 -20.09
C GLN A 146 -3.63 7.39 -19.82
N ALA A 147 -4.62 7.53 -18.93
CA ALA A 147 -5.09 8.84 -18.50
C ALA A 147 -4.02 9.57 -17.68
N ASN A 148 -3.99 10.90 -17.80
CA ASN A 148 -3.21 11.75 -16.91
C ASN A 148 -3.81 11.72 -15.51
N LEU A 149 -2.95 11.72 -14.48
CA LEU A 149 -3.39 11.71 -13.09
C LEU A 149 -4.18 12.99 -12.72
N ASN A 150 -3.78 14.16 -13.22
CA ASN A 150 -4.52 15.43 -12.99
C ASN A 150 -4.88 15.67 -11.50
N ILE A 151 -3.88 15.56 -10.63
CA ILE A 151 -4.01 15.81 -9.19
C ILE A 151 -4.10 17.31 -8.95
N ILE A 152 -5.08 17.75 -8.15
CA ILE A 152 -5.32 19.17 -7.84
C ILE A 152 -5.10 19.53 -6.36
N ALA A 153 -5.03 18.54 -5.47
CA ALA A 153 -4.65 18.72 -4.07
C ALA A 153 -4.16 17.38 -3.48
N ALA A 154 -3.31 17.45 -2.46
CA ALA A 154 -2.81 16.28 -1.74
C ALA A 154 -2.71 16.58 -0.25
N SER A 155 -3.03 15.60 0.60
CA SER A 155 -2.90 15.68 2.06
C SER A 155 -2.25 14.42 2.61
N LEU A 156 -1.26 14.57 3.48
CA LEU A 156 -0.61 13.52 4.26
C LEU A 156 -0.96 13.71 5.73
N VAL A 157 -1.47 12.64 6.35
CA VAL A 157 -1.66 12.54 7.79
C VAL A 157 -0.75 11.44 8.32
N GLU A 158 0.11 11.78 9.27
CA GLU A 158 0.98 10.80 9.95
C GLU A 158 1.11 11.09 11.45
N VAL A 159 1.41 10.05 12.23
CA VAL A 159 1.78 10.22 13.64
C VAL A 159 3.21 10.74 13.75
N SER A 160 3.51 11.52 14.78
CA SER A 160 4.91 11.91 15.02
C SER A 160 5.72 10.74 15.56
N ASN A 161 6.68 10.25 14.77
CA ASN A 161 7.53 9.10 15.11
C ASN A 161 8.99 9.30 14.66
N SER A 162 9.83 8.27 14.80
CA SER A 162 11.25 8.30 14.40
C SER A 162 11.48 8.27 12.89
N ILE A 163 10.48 7.86 12.12
CA ILE A 163 10.46 7.92 10.66
C ILE A 163 9.30 8.81 10.21
N SER A 164 9.32 9.22 8.95
CA SER A 164 8.30 10.08 8.34
C SER A 164 8.16 9.74 6.87
N GLN A 165 6.93 9.79 6.35
CA GLN A 165 6.63 9.65 4.92
C GLN A 165 6.61 11.00 4.20
N LYS A 166 6.81 12.11 4.90
CA LYS A 166 6.67 13.47 4.35
C LYS A 166 7.60 13.71 3.17
N ASP A 167 8.91 13.57 3.36
CA ASP A 167 9.90 13.92 2.32
C ASP A 167 9.76 13.05 1.07
N VAL A 168 9.44 11.76 1.25
CA VAL A 168 9.17 10.83 0.15
C VAL A 168 7.89 11.22 -0.59
N THR A 169 6.84 11.57 0.15
CA THR A 169 5.56 12.01 -0.43
C THR A 169 5.74 13.30 -1.23
N GLU A 170 6.46 14.28 -0.70
CA GLU A 170 6.78 15.53 -1.41
C GLU A 170 7.60 15.27 -2.67
N ALA A 171 8.63 14.42 -2.60
CA ALA A 171 9.47 14.08 -3.74
C ALA A 171 8.65 13.44 -4.88
N VAL A 172 7.83 12.44 -4.57
CA VAL A 172 6.97 11.77 -5.56
C VAL A 172 5.92 12.75 -6.11
N LEU A 173 5.25 13.51 -5.24
CA LEU A 173 4.23 14.48 -5.64
C LEU A 173 4.81 15.53 -6.59
N SER A 174 6.03 16.02 -6.33
CA SER A 174 6.71 16.99 -7.20
C SER A 174 6.95 16.45 -8.62
N SER A 175 7.13 15.13 -8.76
CA SER A 175 7.35 14.50 -10.06
C SER A 175 6.06 14.31 -10.85
N VAL A 176 4.91 14.15 -10.20
CA VAL A 176 3.63 13.81 -10.86
C VAL A 176 2.65 14.98 -10.90
N ALA A 177 2.80 15.94 -10.00
CA ALA A 177 1.95 17.12 -9.84
C ALA A 177 2.76 18.32 -9.29
N PRO A 178 3.72 18.87 -10.07
CA PRO A 178 4.72 19.84 -9.60
C PRO A 178 4.14 21.15 -9.07
N SER A 179 2.91 21.51 -9.46
CA SER A 179 2.24 22.73 -9.01
C SER A 179 1.48 22.57 -7.69
N ILE A 180 1.43 21.36 -7.13
CA ILE A 180 0.64 21.03 -5.94
C ILE A 180 1.57 20.92 -4.74
N ASN A 181 1.27 21.67 -3.68
CA ASN A 181 1.92 21.53 -2.39
C ASN A 181 1.21 20.44 -1.57
N LEU A 182 2.00 19.67 -0.81
CA LEU A 182 1.47 18.70 0.13
C LEU A 182 0.94 19.42 1.38
N GLU A 183 -0.34 19.22 1.70
CA GLU A 183 -0.84 19.53 3.03
C GLU A 183 -0.33 18.46 4.00
N TYR A 184 0.44 18.85 5.01
CA TYR A 184 0.98 17.95 6.02
C TYR A 184 0.32 18.18 7.37
N ILE A 185 -0.21 17.10 7.97
CA ILE A 185 -0.92 17.15 9.24
C ILE A 185 -0.42 16.05 10.17
N SER A 186 -0.04 16.43 11.38
CA SER A 186 0.30 15.45 12.42
C SER A 186 -0.97 14.99 13.16
N ALA A 187 -1.14 13.67 13.26
CA ALA A 187 -2.21 13.02 14.01
C ALA A 187 -1.84 12.79 15.48
N LYS A 188 -2.87 12.76 16.33
CA LYS A 188 -2.80 12.44 17.76
C LYS A 188 -3.53 11.16 18.08
#